data_AF-A0A165FP04-F1
#
_entry.id   AF-A0A165FP04-F1
#
_cell.length_a   1.000
_cell.length_b   1.000
_cell.length_c   1.000
_cell.angle_alpha   90.00
_cell.angle_beta   90.00
_cell.angle_gamma   90.00
#
_symmetry.space_group_name_H-M   'P 1'
#
loop_
_entity.id
_entity.type
_entity.pdbx_description
1 polymer ?
#
loop_
_entity_poly.entity_id
_entity_poly.type
_entity_poly.pdbx_seq_one_letter_code
_entity_poly.pdbx_strand_id
1 'polypeptide(L)'
;MRGVNICSASRLTAPKPQPVTSSRSFSRNISTFWHSQRPCPVKQRSRSTTARFFQTSSSPRQTFSPDCASSAREPSSTSSESHNISQSQPSTPKQPSKVIFSGIQPTGVPHLGNYLGALRQWVKLQNEAAEEPDTAVLYSIVDLHAITIRQDPAQLRQWKRESLATLLAVGLDPDKSMLFYQSNVSAHSELMWILCCTASMGYLSRMTQWKSKLNLPEDASPIAELTKSKLKAGLFSYPVLQAADVLVHGATHVPVGEDQAQHLEFSRTCAVNFNAAYGKVLRQPTTIISPARRVMSLRQPHLKMSKSHEDPRSRIILTDSANDIHAKIRAAVTDSIEGVSYDPSARPGVSNLIELMSHSLDGKHSCEELATDCESLSMRAFKERVADCIIEHLQPIREKYHDVLNADGGRYLQETALKGAERARQNAAVTMTRVREAVGLD
;
A
#
# COMPACT_ATOMS: atom_id res chain seq x y z
N MET A 1 5.64 2.53 -59.43
CA MET A 1 6.95 2.64 -60.11
C MET A 1 7.15 4.09 -60.55
N ARG A 2 8.41 4.58 -60.52
CA ARG A 2 8.91 5.86 -61.07
C ARG A 2 8.26 7.15 -60.54
N GLY A 3 9.04 7.93 -59.79
CA GLY A 3 8.89 9.38 -59.69
C GLY A 3 10.16 10.08 -60.20
N VAL A 4 10.15 11.41 -60.30
CA VAL A 4 11.34 12.29 -60.39
C VAL A 4 11.04 13.58 -59.62
N ASN A 5 12.09 14.18 -59.04
CA ASN A 5 12.08 15.33 -58.11
C ASN A 5 12.38 16.69 -58.80
N ILE A 6 12.54 17.74 -57.97
CA ILE A 6 13.11 19.09 -58.21
C ILE A 6 12.00 20.15 -58.46
N CYS A 7 11.85 21.27 -57.74
CA CYS A 7 12.57 21.88 -56.60
C CYS A 7 11.52 22.55 -55.64
N SER A 8 11.75 23.45 -54.67
CA SER A 8 12.92 24.23 -54.19
C SER A 8 12.73 24.68 -52.72
N ALA A 9 13.73 25.38 -52.14
CA ALA A 9 13.84 25.78 -50.74
C ALA A 9 13.03 27.02 -50.28
N SER A 10 12.71 27.06 -48.98
CA SER A 10 12.75 28.29 -48.15
C SER A 10 13.00 27.93 -46.68
N ARG A 11 13.85 28.71 -46.00
CA ARG A 11 14.30 28.46 -44.62
C ARG A 11 13.41 29.22 -43.63
N LEU A 12 13.08 28.59 -42.50
CA LEU A 12 12.66 29.30 -41.29
C LEU A 12 13.47 28.80 -40.09
N THR A 13 14.26 29.71 -39.52
CA THR A 13 15.13 29.48 -38.36
C THR A 13 14.42 29.84 -37.06
N ALA A 14 14.58 29.02 -36.02
CA ALA A 14 14.07 29.31 -34.69
C ALA A 14 14.80 30.48 -34.00
N PRO A 15 14.13 31.30 -33.18
CA PRO A 15 14.76 32.36 -32.39
C PRO A 15 15.47 31.82 -31.15
N LYS A 16 16.67 32.34 -30.86
CA LYS A 16 17.39 32.15 -29.57
C LYS A 16 17.01 33.25 -28.57
N PRO A 17 17.07 32.98 -27.25
CA PRO A 17 16.78 33.98 -26.21
C PRO A 17 17.91 35.00 -26.06
N GLN A 18 17.58 36.21 -25.59
CA GLN A 18 18.54 37.27 -25.27
C GLN A 18 19.06 37.19 -23.81
N PRO A 19 20.26 37.71 -23.52
CA PRO A 19 20.87 37.65 -22.19
C PRO A 19 20.45 38.83 -21.30
N VAL A 20 20.49 38.63 -19.98
CA VAL A 20 20.41 39.70 -18.98
C VAL A 20 21.67 39.65 -18.11
N THR A 21 22.42 40.74 -18.08
CA THR A 21 23.68 40.87 -17.34
C THR A 21 23.52 41.79 -16.12
N SER A 22 24.02 41.34 -14.96
CA SER A 22 24.60 42.11 -13.83
C SER A 22 23.95 43.45 -13.38
N SER A 23 23.76 43.73 -12.09
CA SER A 23 24.87 43.84 -11.13
C SER A 23 24.44 44.22 -9.70
N ARG A 24 25.28 43.82 -8.72
CA ARG A 24 25.71 44.56 -7.51
C ARG A 24 24.68 45.18 -6.53
N SER A 25 24.62 44.54 -5.35
CA SER A 25 24.80 45.13 -4.00
C SER A 25 24.15 46.49 -3.64
N PHE A 26 23.31 46.46 -2.59
CA PHE A 26 23.29 47.52 -1.59
C PHE A 26 23.21 46.91 -0.19
N SER A 27 23.71 47.63 0.82
CA SER A 27 23.79 47.17 2.21
C SER A 27 23.39 48.28 3.18
N ARG A 28 22.93 47.86 4.36
CA ARG A 28 22.72 48.64 5.60
C ARG A 28 21.47 49.53 5.75
N ASN A 29 20.81 49.25 6.88
CA ASN A 29 20.26 50.16 7.89
C ASN A 29 19.08 51.09 7.52
N ILE A 30 17.96 50.85 8.21
CA ILE A 30 17.33 51.84 9.11
C ILE A 30 16.91 51.11 10.40
N SER A 31 17.05 51.77 11.53
CA SER A 31 16.72 51.28 12.87
C SER A 31 15.50 52.02 13.45
N THR A 32 15.11 51.63 14.67
CA THR A 32 14.07 52.18 15.57
C THR A 32 12.66 51.61 15.40
N PHE A 33 11.85 51.39 16.43
CA PHE A 33 11.95 51.13 17.88
C PHE A 33 10.49 51.23 18.35
N TRP A 34 9.98 50.36 19.22
CA TRP A 34 9.08 50.73 20.33
C TRP A 34 8.86 49.53 21.28
N HIS A 35 8.50 49.82 22.52
CA HIS A 35 8.52 48.94 23.70
C HIS A 35 7.67 47.65 23.59
N SER A 36 8.14 46.49 24.05
CA SER A 36 8.29 46.06 25.46
C SER A 36 6.98 45.97 26.26
N GLN A 37 6.56 44.74 26.59
CA GLN A 37 6.18 44.34 27.96
C GLN A 37 6.29 42.81 28.16
N ARG A 38 6.26 42.35 29.42
CA ARG A 38 6.77 41.05 29.90
C ARG A 38 5.70 39.93 29.99
N PRO A 39 6.10 38.64 30.07
CA PRO A 39 5.17 37.51 30.13
C PRO A 39 4.63 37.23 31.54
N CYS A 40 3.50 36.50 31.63
CA CYS A 40 2.91 36.06 32.89
C CYS A 40 2.57 34.53 32.83
N PRO A 41 3.00 33.71 33.80
CA PRO A 41 2.79 32.26 33.79
C PRO A 41 1.49 31.84 34.51
N VAL A 42 0.86 30.76 34.04
CA VAL A 42 -0.33 30.17 34.68
C VAL A 42 0.08 29.25 35.84
N LYS A 43 -0.54 29.44 37.00
CA LYS A 43 -0.30 28.65 38.23
C LYS A 43 -1.12 27.35 38.24
N GLN A 44 -0.52 26.29 38.79
CA GLN A 44 -1.27 25.16 39.35
C GLN A 44 -2.17 25.62 40.50
N ARG A 45 -3.33 24.98 40.68
CA ARG A 45 -4.02 24.91 41.97
C ARG A 45 -4.76 23.59 42.15
N SER A 46 -5.05 23.26 43.40
CA SER A 46 -5.34 21.90 43.84
C SER A 46 -6.59 21.82 44.73
N ARG A 47 -7.13 20.59 44.82
CA ARG A 47 -7.93 19.99 45.92
C ARG A 47 -9.38 20.43 46.16
N SER A 48 -10.10 19.44 46.72
CA SER A 48 -11.26 19.50 47.63
C SER A 48 -12.65 19.68 46.98
N THR A 49 -13.47 18.63 46.87
CA THR A 49 -14.29 17.95 47.91
C THR A 49 -15.60 18.69 48.22
N THR A 50 -16.75 18.01 48.03
CA THR A 50 -17.90 17.90 48.99
C THR A 50 -18.98 16.98 48.39
N ALA A 51 -19.66 16.19 49.23
CA ALA A 51 -20.72 15.25 48.84
C ALA A 51 -22.13 15.74 49.20
N ARG A 52 -23.17 15.16 48.57
CA ARG A 52 -24.54 14.89 49.09
C ARG A 52 -25.20 13.90 48.11
N PHE A 53 -25.55 12.69 48.53
CA PHE A 53 -26.79 12.30 49.23
C PHE A 53 -28.08 12.55 48.43
N PHE A 54 -28.70 11.46 47.96
CA PHE A 54 -30.13 11.23 48.10
C PHE A 54 -30.41 9.72 48.29
N GLN A 55 -31.41 9.40 49.10
CA GLN A 55 -31.72 8.06 49.58
C GLN A 55 -33.00 7.48 48.95
N THR A 56 -32.95 6.17 48.68
CA THR A 56 -33.95 5.12 48.99
C THR A 56 -35.41 5.18 48.47
N SER A 57 -35.78 4.15 47.70
CA SER A 57 -36.83 3.15 48.01
C SER A 57 -36.83 2.10 46.86
N SER A 58 -36.87 0.76 46.98
CA SER A 58 -37.31 -0.25 47.97
C SER A 58 -38.63 -0.97 47.63
N SER A 59 -38.57 -1.88 46.63
CA SER A 59 -39.18 -3.23 46.62
C SER A 59 -40.74 -3.37 46.63
N PRO A 60 -41.33 -4.58 46.39
CA PRO A 60 -40.76 -5.88 46.01
C PRO A 60 -41.40 -6.57 44.76
N ARG A 61 -40.86 -7.75 44.41
CA ARG A 61 -41.41 -8.75 43.46
C ARG A 61 -42.75 -9.35 43.93
N GLN A 62 -43.50 -9.93 42.98
CA GLN A 62 -44.16 -11.22 43.21
C GLN A 62 -43.90 -12.21 42.07
N THR A 63 -43.81 -13.48 42.45
CA THR A 63 -43.54 -14.67 41.61
C THR A 63 -44.70 -15.63 41.80
N PHE A 64 -45.21 -16.27 40.74
CA PHE A 64 -46.21 -17.34 40.86
C PHE A 64 -45.96 -18.50 39.89
N SER A 65 -45.81 -19.69 40.48
CA SER A 65 -45.92 -21.05 39.91
C SER A 65 -45.53 -22.03 41.02
N PRO A 66 -45.94 -23.30 40.97
CA PRO A 66 -47.17 -23.88 40.41
C PRO A 66 -47.91 -24.74 41.47
N ASP A 67 -49.06 -25.33 41.13
CA ASP A 67 -49.48 -26.64 41.70
C ASP A 67 -50.74 -27.19 41.01
N CYS A 68 -50.65 -28.39 40.44
CA CYS A 68 -51.51 -29.54 40.75
C CYS A 68 -51.15 -30.76 39.90
N ALA A 69 -51.10 -31.94 40.51
CA ALA A 69 -50.85 -33.21 39.83
C ALA A 69 -52.14 -34.04 39.69
N SER A 70 -52.23 -34.91 38.68
CA SER A 70 -52.79 -36.26 38.89
C SER A 70 -52.48 -37.25 37.75
N SER A 71 -52.47 -38.53 38.14
CA SER A 71 -52.82 -39.71 37.35
C SER A 71 -51.83 -40.24 36.29
N ALA A 72 -51.39 -41.47 36.51
CA ALA A 72 -50.60 -42.27 35.58
C ALA A 72 -51.48 -43.21 34.74
N ARG A 73 -51.07 -43.49 33.51
CA ARG A 73 -51.38 -44.71 32.73
C ARG A 73 -50.44 -44.81 31.53
N GLU A 74 -49.65 -45.88 31.46
CA GLU A 74 -49.10 -46.36 30.19
C GLU A 74 -50.25 -46.98 29.36
N PRO A 75 -50.15 -47.03 28.01
CA PRO A 75 -49.46 -48.18 27.42
C PRO A 75 -48.70 -47.93 26.10
N SER A 76 -47.86 -48.92 25.78
CA SER A 76 -47.51 -49.42 24.44
C SER A 76 -46.80 -48.48 23.43
N SER A 77 -45.59 -48.91 23.09
CA SER A 77 -44.79 -48.47 21.95
C SER A 77 -45.45 -48.68 20.58
N THR A 78 -45.48 -47.62 19.77
CA THR A 78 -45.41 -47.73 18.30
C THR A 78 -44.45 -46.67 17.78
N SER A 79 -43.53 -47.08 16.91
CA SER A 79 -42.46 -46.24 16.37
C SER A 79 -42.98 -45.35 15.23
N SER A 80 -43.12 -44.04 15.48
CA SER A 80 -43.24 -43.04 14.44
C SER A 80 -41.89 -42.37 14.18
N GLU A 81 -41.35 -42.56 12.98
CA GLU A 81 -40.11 -41.89 12.56
C GLU A 81 -40.35 -40.39 12.38
N SER A 82 -40.02 -39.61 13.41
CA SER A 82 -39.93 -38.16 13.29
C SER A 82 -38.67 -37.79 12.52
N HIS A 83 -38.82 -37.59 11.20
CA HIS A 83 -37.78 -36.97 10.37
C HIS A 83 -37.44 -35.58 10.91
N ASN A 84 -36.41 -35.54 11.76
CA ASN A 84 -35.89 -34.32 12.34
C ASN A 84 -35.08 -33.58 11.27
N ILE A 85 -35.79 -32.83 10.42
CA ILE A 85 -35.17 -31.91 9.45
C ILE A 85 -34.51 -30.80 10.27
N SER A 86 -33.26 -31.04 10.64
CA SER A 86 -32.39 -30.03 11.21
C SER A 86 -32.22 -28.93 10.19
N GLN A 87 -33.00 -27.86 10.33
CA GLN A 87 -32.83 -26.63 9.58
C GLN A 87 -31.51 -26.00 10.03
N SER A 88 -30.41 -26.42 9.40
CA SER A 88 -29.14 -25.73 9.47
C SER A 88 -29.36 -24.30 8.95
N GLN A 89 -29.54 -23.36 9.87
CA GLN A 89 -29.50 -21.95 9.50
C GLN A 89 -28.16 -21.68 8.81
N PRO A 90 -28.14 -20.93 7.69
CA PRO A 90 -26.88 -20.55 7.07
C PRO A 90 -26.06 -19.78 8.10
N SER A 91 -24.95 -20.37 8.54
CA SER A 91 -24.09 -19.76 9.54
C SER A 91 -23.60 -18.42 9.00
N THR A 92 -23.82 -17.35 9.76
CA THR A 92 -23.45 -16.00 9.34
C THR A 92 -21.96 -16.00 9.04
N PRO A 93 -21.50 -15.61 7.84
CA PRO A 93 -20.12 -15.78 7.44
C PRO A 93 -19.17 -15.14 8.45
N LYS A 94 -18.33 -15.97 9.08
CA LYS A 94 -17.45 -15.55 10.17
C LYS A 94 -16.21 -14.88 9.59
N GLN A 95 -15.91 -13.66 10.05
CA GLN A 95 -14.63 -13.02 9.75
C GLN A 95 -13.46 -13.87 10.29
N PRO A 96 -12.44 -14.21 9.47
CA PRO A 96 -11.28 -14.98 9.91
C PRO A 96 -10.56 -14.35 11.10
N SER A 97 -9.86 -15.16 11.89
CA SER A 97 -9.07 -14.70 13.04
C SER A 97 -7.83 -13.91 12.60
N LYS A 98 -7.15 -14.35 11.53
CA LYS A 98 -6.01 -13.64 10.94
C LYS A 98 -6.36 -13.15 9.54
N VAL A 99 -6.23 -11.84 9.30
CA VAL A 99 -6.51 -11.23 8.01
C VAL A 99 -5.34 -10.31 7.66
N ILE A 100 -4.61 -10.68 6.61
CA ILE A 100 -3.49 -9.92 6.05
C ILE A 100 -4.02 -9.12 4.86
N PHE A 101 -3.96 -7.79 4.92
CA PHE A 101 -4.34 -6.92 3.80
C PHE A 101 -3.16 -6.08 3.33
N SER A 102 -2.95 -5.98 2.02
CA SER A 102 -2.02 -5.02 1.44
C SER A 102 -2.48 -4.49 0.07
N GLY A 103 -2.04 -3.28 -0.28
CA GLY A 103 -2.46 -2.59 -1.50
C GLY A 103 -1.30 -2.06 -2.34
N ILE A 104 -1.42 -2.12 -3.67
CA ILE A 104 -0.45 -1.55 -4.63
C ILE A 104 -1.13 -0.70 -5.70
N GLN A 105 -0.60 0.49 -5.96
CA GLN A 105 -1.14 1.38 -7.00
C GLN A 105 -0.80 0.88 -8.41
N PRO A 106 -1.79 0.79 -9.34
CA PRO A 106 -1.54 0.42 -10.72
C PRO A 106 -0.71 1.52 -11.42
N THR A 107 0.58 1.23 -11.61
CA THR A 107 1.60 2.18 -12.10
C THR A 107 2.48 1.51 -13.16
N GLY A 108 1.86 0.63 -13.95
CA GLY A 108 2.53 -0.29 -14.87
C GLY A 108 3.41 -1.31 -14.14
N VAL A 109 4.20 -2.05 -14.91
CA VAL A 109 5.09 -3.11 -14.40
C VAL A 109 6.00 -2.57 -13.27
N PRO A 110 6.05 -3.22 -12.10
CA PRO A 110 6.98 -2.90 -11.01
C PRO A 110 8.45 -2.99 -11.41
N HIS A 111 9.31 -2.27 -10.69
CA HIS A 111 10.77 -2.41 -10.79
C HIS A 111 11.33 -3.39 -9.74
N LEU A 112 12.57 -3.82 -9.92
CA LEU A 112 13.27 -4.79 -9.07
C LEU A 112 13.23 -4.39 -7.58
N GLY A 113 13.39 -3.10 -7.27
CA GLY A 113 13.21 -2.58 -5.91
C GLY A 113 11.80 -2.73 -5.31
N ASN A 114 10.73 -2.76 -6.10
CA ASN A 114 9.38 -3.07 -5.60
C ASN A 114 9.23 -4.58 -5.32
N TYR A 115 9.83 -5.42 -6.17
CA TYR A 115 9.80 -6.87 -6.02
C TYR A 115 10.55 -7.32 -4.76
N LEU A 116 11.80 -6.89 -4.60
CA LEU A 116 12.63 -7.23 -3.44
C LEU A 116 12.13 -6.56 -2.14
N GLY A 117 11.58 -5.34 -2.23
CA GLY A 117 11.09 -4.60 -1.06
C GLY A 117 9.70 -5.00 -0.55
N ALA A 118 8.86 -5.64 -1.36
CA ALA A 118 7.48 -5.98 -0.97
C ALA A 118 6.96 -7.29 -1.60
N LEU A 119 7.01 -7.45 -2.93
CA LEU A 119 6.29 -8.54 -3.61
C LEU A 119 6.82 -9.93 -3.23
N ARG A 120 8.13 -10.12 -3.06
CA ARG A 120 8.72 -11.38 -2.58
C ARG A 120 8.22 -11.74 -1.16
N GLN A 121 8.01 -10.74 -0.31
CA GLN A 121 7.42 -10.95 1.01
C GLN A 121 5.92 -11.26 0.94
N TRP A 122 5.17 -10.72 -0.02
CA TRP A 122 3.77 -11.08 -0.23
C TRP A 122 3.61 -12.56 -0.65
N VAL A 123 4.49 -13.06 -1.53
CA VAL A 123 4.54 -14.47 -1.93
C VAL A 123 4.88 -15.37 -0.74
N LYS A 124 5.79 -14.95 0.15
CA LYS A 124 6.06 -15.65 1.40
C LYS A 124 4.82 -15.69 2.31
N LEU A 125 4.20 -14.54 2.58
CA LEU A 125 3.04 -14.42 3.48
C LEU A 125 1.83 -15.24 3.02
N GLN A 126 1.56 -15.37 1.71
CA GLN A 126 0.46 -16.22 1.24
C GLN A 126 0.72 -17.73 1.42
N ASN A 127 1.98 -18.15 1.43
CA ASN A 127 2.33 -19.57 1.57
C ASN A 127 2.30 -19.95 3.06
N GLU A 128 2.86 -19.10 3.93
CA GLU A 128 2.71 -19.24 5.39
C GLU A 128 1.22 -19.24 5.80
N ALA A 129 0.42 -18.33 5.23
CA ALA A 129 -1.03 -18.29 5.48
C ALA A 129 -1.81 -19.48 4.91
N ALA A 130 -1.30 -20.19 3.91
CA ALA A 130 -1.95 -21.39 3.38
C ALA A 130 -1.74 -22.61 4.29
N GLU A 131 -0.72 -22.57 5.17
CA GLU A 131 -0.45 -23.59 6.19
C GLU A 131 -1.18 -23.29 7.52
N GLU A 132 -1.61 -22.04 7.74
CA GLU A 132 -2.36 -21.60 8.92
C GLU A 132 -3.89 -21.60 8.70
N PRO A 133 -4.67 -22.49 9.37
CA PRO A 133 -6.13 -22.47 9.30
C PRO A 133 -6.72 -21.13 9.76
N ASP A 134 -7.84 -20.72 9.16
CA ASP A 134 -8.57 -19.47 9.49
C ASP A 134 -7.74 -18.17 9.27
N THR A 135 -6.77 -18.23 8.35
CA THR A 135 -6.07 -17.06 7.82
C THR A 135 -6.57 -16.68 6.43
N ALA A 136 -6.82 -15.39 6.20
CA ALA A 136 -7.11 -14.83 4.87
C ALA A 136 -6.05 -13.81 4.45
N VAL A 137 -5.68 -13.83 3.17
CA VAL A 137 -4.73 -12.90 2.57
C VAL A 137 -5.38 -12.18 1.39
N LEU A 138 -5.29 -10.85 1.40
CA LEU A 138 -5.92 -9.96 0.43
C LEU A 138 -4.89 -9.00 -0.16
N TYR A 139 -4.77 -9.00 -1.49
CA TYR A 139 -3.91 -8.07 -2.23
C TYR A 139 -4.76 -7.26 -3.21
N SER A 140 -4.90 -5.97 -2.91
CA SER A 140 -5.74 -5.06 -3.69
C SER A 140 -4.90 -4.20 -4.64
N ILE A 141 -5.28 -4.16 -5.91
CA ILE A 141 -4.77 -3.18 -6.87
C ILE A 141 -5.62 -1.92 -6.70
N VAL A 142 -5.04 -0.92 -6.03
CA VAL A 142 -5.75 0.27 -5.50
C VAL A 142 -5.89 1.36 -6.56
N ASP A 143 -6.85 1.16 -7.46
CA ASP A 143 -7.13 2.04 -8.59
C ASP A 143 -7.96 3.28 -8.24
N LEU A 144 -8.74 3.27 -7.16
CA LEU A 144 -9.39 4.49 -6.63
C LEU A 144 -8.33 5.46 -6.06
N HIS A 145 -7.24 4.94 -5.49
CA HIS A 145 -6.10 5.78 -5.07
C HIS A 145 -5.35 6.37 -6.27
N ALA A 146 -5.26 5.67 -7.40
CA ALA A 146 -4.57 6.17 -8.59
C ALA A 146 -5.22 7.43 -9.17
N ILE A 147 -6.56 7.52 -9.13
CA ILE A 147 -7.32 8.68 -9.64
C ILE A 147 -7.35 9.90 -8.71
N THR A 148 -6.66 9.86 -7.55
CA THR A 148 -6.43 11.06 -6.71
C THR A 148 -5.59 12.12 -7.42
N ILE A 149 -4.85 11.71 -8.46
CA ILE A 149 -4.18 12.54 -9.46
C ILE A 149 -4.78 12.18 -10.83
N ARG A 150 -4.87 13.13 -11.77
CA ARG A 150 -5.44 12.89 -13.10
C ARG A 150 -4.65 11.79 -13.83
N GLN A 151 -5.35 10.74 -14.25
CA GLN A 151 -4.83 9.65 -15.08
C GLN A 151 -5.40 9.73 -16.50
N ASP A 152 -4.70 9.15 -17.47
CA ASP A 152 -5.32 8.78 -18.74
C ASP A 152 -6.14 7.48 -18.56
N PRO A 153 -7.43 7.44 -18.98
CA PRO A 153 -8.26 6.25 -18.80
C PRO A 153 -7.80 5.00 -19.54
N ALA A 154 -7.15 5.12 -20.70
CA ALA A 154 -6.63 3.96 -21.43
C ALA A 154 -5.39 3.40 -20.74
N GLN A 155 -4.47 4.29 -20.34
CA GLN A 155 -3.27 3.93 -19.62
C GLN A 155 -3.56 3.29 -18.26
N LEU A 156 -4.55 3.80 -17.50
CA LEU A 156 -4.96 3.20 -16.22
C LEU A 156 -5.55 1.79 -16.41
N ARG A 157 -6.36 1.56 -17.46
CA ARG A 157 -6.87 0.21 -17.79
C ARG A 157 -5.74 -0.75 -18.13
N GLN A 158 -4.73 -0.30 -18.88
CA GLN A 158 -3.53 -1.08 -19.17
C GLN A 158 -2.75 -1.39 -17.88
N TRP A 159 -2.40 -0.37 -17.08
CA TRP A 159 -1.65 -0.55 -15.84
C TRP A 159 -2.34 -1.45 -14.82
N LYS A 160 -3.68 -1.45 -14.74
CA LYS A 160 -4.45 -2.42 -13.95
C LYS A 160 -4.14 -3.86 -14.39
N ARG A 161 -4.25 -4.15 -15.70
CA ARG A 161 -3.96 -5.48 -16.26
C ARG A 161 -2.51 -5.90 -16.05
N GLU A 162 -1.56 -5.02 -16.36
CA GLU A 162 -0.12 -5.28 -16.18
C GLU A 162 0.24 -5.54 -14.72
N SER A 163 -0.36 -4.79 -13.79
CA SER A 163 -0.13 -4.99 -12.34
C SER A 163 -0.61 -6.37 -11.91
N LEU A 164 -1.82 -6.79 -12.31
CA LEU A 164 -2.35 -8.11 -11.98
C LEU A 164 -1.53 -9.24 -12.62
N ALA A 165 -1.14 -9.09 -13.89
CA ALA A 165 -0.25 -10.04 -14.57
C ALA A 165 1.09 -10.16 -13.85
N THR A 166 1.68 -9.05 -13.39
CA THR A 166 2.93 -9.07 -12.61
C THR A 166 2.74 -9.77 -11.27
N LEU A 167 1.65 -9.47 -10.54
CA LEU A 167 1.36 -10.11 -9.24
C LEU A 167 1.27 -11.65 -9.36
N LEU A 168 0.58 -12.14 -10.39
CA LEU A 168 0.52 -13.58 -10.70
C LEU A 168 1.88 -14.14 -11.12
N ALA A 169 2.64 -13.40 -11.95
CA ALA A 169 3.94 -13.83 -12.47
C ALA A 169 5.05 -13.91 -11.43
N VAL A 170 5.01 -13.08 -10.38
CA VAL A 170 5.96 -13.20 -9.24
C VAL A 170 5.63 -14.37 -8.31
N GLY A 171 4.51 -15.05 -8.52
CA GLY A 171 4.09 -16.24 -7.76
C GLY A 171 2.93 -16.01 -6.79
N LEU A 172 2.18 -14.90 -6.87
CA LEU A 172 0.93 -14.81 -6.13
C LEU A 172 -0.14 -15.71 -6.74
N ASP A 173 -0.81 -16.43 -5.86
CA ASP A 173 -1.70 -17.51 -6.19
C ASP A 173 -3.15 -17.06 -5.88
N PRO A 174 -4.04 -16.99 -6.89
CA PRO A 174 -5.41 -16.51 -6.71
C PRO A 174 -6.32 -17.51 -5.98
N ASP A 175 -5.89 -18.76 -5.77
CA ASP A 175 -6.61 -19.72 -4.95
C ASP A 175 -6.26 -19.48 -3.47
N LYS A 176 -4.97 -19.32 -3.16
CA LYS A 176 -4.46 -19.00 -1.80
C LYS A 176 -4.81 -17.58 -1.32
N SER A 177 -4.86 -16.59 -2.22
CA SER A 177 -5.03 -15.19 -1.87
C SER A 177 -6.11 -14.48 -2.70
N MET A 178 -6.78 -13.48 -2.14
CA MET A 178 -7.77 -12.68 -2.84
C MET A 178 -7.07 -11.57 -3.63
N LEU A 179 -6.91 -11.76 -4.94
CA LEU A 179 -6.34 -10.77 -5.87
C LEU A 179 -7.46 -10.00 -6.58
N PHE A 180 -7.58 -8.69 -6.35
CA PHE A 180 -8.71 -7.91 -6.90
C PHE A 180 -8.38 -6.44 -7.18
N TYR A 181 -9.20 -5.78 -8.00
CA TYR A 181 -9.18 -4.33 -8.15
C TYR A 181 -10.08 -3.69 -7.10
N GLN A 182 -9.57 -2.68 -6.38
CA GLN A 182 -10.30 -1.94 -5.34
C GLN A 182 -11.68 -1.45 -5.83
N SER A 183 -11.76 -0.90 -7.04
CA SER A 183 -13.02 -0.42 -7.64
C SER A 183 -14.10 -1.51 -7.86
N ASN A 184 -13.78 -2.80 -7.75
CA ASN A 184 -14.76 -3.89 -7.90
C ASN A 184 -15.41 -4.30 -6.57
N VAL A 185 -15.09 -3.61 -5.47
CA VAL A 185 -15.68 -3.82 -4.14
C VAL A 185 -16.17 -2.46 -3.64
N SER A 186 -17.47 -2.17 -3.81
CA SER A 186 -18.07 -0.87 -3.47
C SER A 186 -17.94 -0.48 -1.98
N ALA A 187 -17.83 -1.48 -1.11
CA ALA A 187 -17.69 -1.32 0.33
C ALA A 187 -16.48 -0.46 0.76
N HIS A 188 -15.42 -0.37 -0.07
CA HIS A 188 -14.28 0.53 0.19
C HIS A 188 -14.72 2.00 0.19
N SER A 189 -15.46 2.41 -0.84
CA SER A 189 -15.97 3.79 -0.98
C SER A 189 -17.07 4.09 0.04
N GLU A 190 -17.91 3.10 0.36
CA GLU A 190 -18.98 3.24 1.35
C GLU A 190 -18.41 3.41 2.76
N LEU A 191 -17.47 2.56 3.18
CA LEU A 191 -16.80 2.71 4.48
C LEU A 191 -15.96 3.99 4.54
N MET A 192 -15.31 4.40 3.43
CA MET A 192 -14.62 5.69 3.37
C MET A 192 -15.57 6.84 3.71
N TRP A 193 -16.79 6.87 3.15
CA TRP A 193 -17.77 7.91 3.45
C TRP A 193 -18.17 7.92 4.93
N ILE A 194 -18.46 6.75 5.50
CA ILE A 194 -18.82 6.61 6.92
C ILE A 194 -17.65 7.06 7.83
N LEU A 195 -16.41 6.67 7.51
CA LEU A 195 -15.23 7.09 8.27
C LEU A 195 -14.96 8.59 8.15
N CYS A 196 -15.23 9.23 7.01
CA CYS A 196 -15.13 10.69 6.86
C CYS A 196 -15.97 11.45 7.90
N CYS A 197 -17.11 10.91 8.34
CA CYS A 197 -17.96 11.52 9.37
C CYS A 197 -17.36 11.49 10.79
N THR A 198 -16.32 10.67 11.04
CA THR A 198 -15.61 10.55 12.33
C THR A 198 -14.13 10.95 12.26
N ALA A 199 -13.60 11.20 11.05
CA ALA A 199 -12.22 11.56 10.82
C ALA A 199 -11.95 13.04 11.14
N SER A 200 -10.89 13.33 11.89
CA SER A 200 -10.54 14.72 12.22
C SER A 200 -9.88 15.42 11.03
N MET A 201 -10.55 16.45 10.49
CA MET A 201 -9.98 17.39 9.51
C MET A 201 -8.64 17.99 9.96
N GLY A 202 -8.48 18.24 11.27
CA GLY A 202 -7.24 18.75 11.84
C GLY A 202 -6.10 17.72 11.80
N TYR A 203 -6.40 16.42 11.89
CA TYR A 203 -5.39 15.37 11.73
C TYR A 203 -4.95 15.25 10.26
N LEU A 204 -5.90 15.16 9.32
CA LEU A 204 -5.61 15.10 7.88
C LEU A 204 -4.76 16.29 7.41
N SER A 205 -5.05 17.49 7.95
CA SER A 205 -4.28 18.71 7.67
C SER A 205 -2.82 18.68 8.12
N ARG A 206 -2.47 17.83 9.11
CA ARG A 206 -1.10 17.66 9.61
C ARG A 206 -0.30 16.58 8.88
N MET A 207 -0.95 15.74 8.07
CA MET A 207 -0.22 14.77 7.23
C MET A 207 0.63 15.50 6.19
N THR A 208 1.86 15.05 5.97
CA THR A 208 2.82 15.69 5.07
C THR A 208 2.75 15.18 3.63
N GLN A 209 2.14 14.00 3.40
CA GLN A 209 2.21 13.32 2.10
C GLN A 209 1.46 14.03 0.95
N TRP A 210 0.39 14.78 1.23
CA TRP A 210 -0.23 15.62 0.20
C TRP A 210 0.63 16.86 -0.13
N LYS A 211 1.47 17.32 0.80
CA LYS A 211 2.42 18.43 0.58
C LYS A 211 3.52 17.98 -0.39
N SER A 212 4.16 16.84 -0.10
CA SER A 212 5.20 16.28 -0.98
C SER A 212 4.65 15.93 -2.37
N LYS A 213 3.46 15.30 -2.48
CA LYS A 213 2.81 15.02 -3.77
C LYS A 213 2.46 16.27 -4.60
N LEU A 214 2.38 17.45 -3.98
CA LEU A 214 2.15 18.73 -4.66
C LEU A 214 3.42 19.59 -4.80
N ASN A 215 4.58 19.07 -4.39
CA ASN A 215 5.85 19.80 -4.27
C ASN A 215 5.69 21.11 -3.45
N LEU A 216 4.99 21.02 -2.31
CA LEU A 216 4.77 22.12 -1.38
C LEU A 216 5.70 22.03 -0.15
N PRO A 217 6.07 23.16 0.47
CA PRO A 217 6.77 23.20 1.76
C PRO A 217 6.09 22.40 2.88
N GLU A 218 6.86 21.92 3.85
CA GLU A 218 6.34 21.10 4.96
C GLU A 218 5.39 21.89 5.90
N ASP A 219 5.56 23.20 6.01
CA ASP A 219 4.70 24.11 6.76
C ASP A 219 3.43 24.53 5.98
N ALA A 220 3.33 24.18 4.69
CA ALA A 220 2.21 24.59 3.84
C ALA A 220 0.85 24.22 4.45
N SER A 221 -0.02 25.22 4.59
CA SER A 221 -1.39 25.05 5.09
C SER A 221 -2.32 24.59 3.96
N PRO A 222 -3.23 23.62 4.18
CA PRO A 222 -4.22 23.21 3.17
C PRO A 222 -5.24 24.31 2.88
N ILE A 223 -5.35 25.31 3.77
CA ILE A 223 -6.28 26.44 3.66
C ILE A 223 -5.64 27.63 2.92
N ALA A 224 -4.31 27.65 2.73
CA ALA A 224 -3.62 28.71 2.00
C ALA A 224 -4.02 28.70 0.52
N GLU A 225 -4.20 29.88 -0.08
CA GLU A 225 -4.81 30.04 -1.40
C GLU A 225 -4.04 29.32 -2.53
N LEU A 226 -2.71 29.42 -2.51
CA LEU A 226 -1.83 28.68 -3.43
C LEU A 226 -1.99 27.16 -3.31
N THR A 227 -2.13 26.64 -2.09
CA THR A 227 -2.39 25.22 -1.83
C THR A 227 -3.78 24.82 -2.32
N LYS A 228 -4.80 25.63 -2.00
CA LYS A 228 -6.22 25.37 -2.27
C LYS A 228 -6.53 25.23 -3.77
N SER A 229 -5.81 25.94 -4.64
CA SER A 229 -5.96 25.80 -6.09
C SER A 229 -5.51 24.41 -6.62
N LYS A 230 -4.44 23.86 -6.04
CA LYS A 230 -3.79 22.60 -6.46
C LYS A 230 -4.39 21.39 -5.76
N LEU A 231 -4.61 21.47 -4.45
CA LEU A 231 -5.11 20.38 -3.60
C LEU A 231 -6.55 20.02 -3.97
N LYS A 232 -6.77 18.76 -4.35
CA LYS A 232 -8.11 18.22 -4.65
C LYS A 232 -8.61 17.40 -3.46
N ALA A 233 -9.92 17.37 -3.25
CA ALA A 233 -10.55 16.68 -2.12
C ALA A 233 -10.08 15.23 -1.97
N GLY A 234 -10.03 14.45 -3.07
CA GLY A 234 -9.53 13.08 -3.05
C GLY A 234 -8.05 12.94 -2.63
N LEU A 235 -7.19 13.89 -3.01
CA LEU A 235 -5.78 13.90 -2.57
C LEU A 235 -5.61 14.28 -1.09
N PHE A 236 -6.60 14.98 -0.51
CA PHE A 236 -6.66 15.27 0.91
C PHE A 236 -7.28 14.12 1.73
N SER A 237 -8.29 13.44 1.19
CA SER A 237 -9.06 12.39 1.89
C SER A 237 -8.61 10.95 1.61
N TYR A 238 -7.68 10.69 0.69
CA TYR A 238 -7.18 9.33 0.44
C TYR A 238 -6.67 8.59 1.70
N PRO A 239 -6.13 9.24 2.76
CA PRO A 239 -5.77 8.50 3.99
C PRO A 239 -6.98 7.86 4.68
N VAL A 240 -8.19 8.44 4.52
CA VAL A 240 -9.45 7.85 5.00
C VAL A 240 -9.87 6.68 4.09
N LEU A 241 -9.63 6.77 2.78
CA LEU A 241 -9.83 5.65 1.87
C LEU A 241 -8.86 4.49 2.20
N GLN A 242 -7.59 4.78 2.49
CA GLN A 242 -6.61 3.77 2.93
C GLN A 242 -7.03 3.12 4.26
N ALA A 243 -7.60 3.89 5.20
CA ALA A 243 -8.18 3.33 6.40
C ALA A 243 -9.39 2.42 6.08
N ALA A 244 -10.28 2.84 5.18
CA ALA A 244 -11.40 2.02 4.75
C ALA A 244 -10.94 0.71 4.07
N ASP A 245 -9.92 0.75 3.22
CA ASP A 245 -9.35 -0.41 2.54
C ASP A 245 -8.89 -1.50 3.51
N VAL A 246 -8.26 -1.09 4.61
CA VAL A 246 -7.77 -1.99 5.66
C VAL A 246 -8.93 -2.47 6.56
N LEU A 247 -9.78 -1.55 6.99
CA LEU A 247 -10.79 -1.81 8.01
C LEU A 247 -12.00 -2.59 7.47
N VAL A 248 -12.39 -2.41 6.20
CA VAL A 248 -13.54 -3.08 5.59
C VAL A 248 -13.39 -4.60 5.58
N HIS A 249 -12.15 -5.09 5.45
CA HIS A 249 -11.83 -6.52 5.49
C HIS A 249 -11.61 -7.07 6.91
N GLY A 250 -11.71 -6.23 7.94
CA GLY A 250 -11.39 -6.62 9.31
C GLY A 250 -9.91 -7.01 9.49
N ALA A 251 -9.02 -6.41 8.71
CA ALA A 251 -7.60 -6.73 8.67
C ALA A 251 -6.95 -6.66 10.07
N THR A 252 -6.27 -7.74 10.46
CA THR A 252 -5.52 -7.81 11.72
C THR A 252 -4.05 -7.51 11.53
N HIS A 253 -3.54 -7.64 10.29
CA HIS A 253 -2.14 -7.40 9.94
C HIS A 253 -2.04 -6.68 8.59
N VAL A 254 -1.13 -5.70 8.50
CA VAL A 254 -0.85 -4.98 7.24
C VAL A 254 0.67 -4.89 7.05
N PRO A 255 1.25 -5.53 6.01
CA PRO A 255 2.64 -5.34 5.65
C PRO A 255 2.82 -3.99 4.95
N VAL A 256 3.57 -3.09 5.59
CA VAL A 256 3.91 -1.77 5.03
C VAL A 256 5.41 -1.50 5.18
N GLY A 257 5.95 -0.71 4.25
CA GLY A 257 7.26 -0.08 4.43
C GLY A 257 7.18 1.11 5.39
N GLU A 258 8.34 1.53 5.90
CA GLU A 258 8.49 2.64 6.86
C GLU A 258 7.76 3.93 6.39
N ASP A 259 7.90 4.26 5.09
CA ASP A 259 7.25 5.39 4.39
C ASP A 259 5.71 5.44 4.55
N GLN A 260 5.07 4.34 4.96
CA GLN A 260 3.62 4.19 5.08
C GLN A 260 3.12 3.95 6.52
N ALA A 261 4.02 3.88 7.51
CA ALA A 261 3.66 3.66 8.92
C ALA A 261 2.68 4.71 9.46
N GLN A 262 2.84 5.98 9.07
CA GLN A 262 1.96 7.09 9.48
C GLN A 262 0.49 6.90 9.01
N HIS A 263 0.26 6.35 7.82
CA HIS A 263 -1.09 6.09 7.32
C HIS A 263 -1.75 4.90 8.04
N LEU A 264 -0.97 3.87 8.39
CA LEU A 264 -1.49 2.74 9.16
C LEU A 264 -1.86 3.16 10.59
N GLU A 265 -1.11 4.08 11.20
CA GLU A 265 -1.46 4.69 12.48
C GLU A 265 -2.74 5.55 12.39
N PHE A 266 -2.93 6.28 11.30
CA PHE A 266 -4.20 6.95 11.03
C PHE A 266 -5.36 5.96 10.83
N SER A 267 -5.09 4.79 10.24
CA SER A 267 -6.10 3.72 10.10
C SER A 267 -6.57 3.20 11.47
N ARG A 268 -5.64 3.06 12.43
CA ARG A 268 -6.01 2.77 13.85
C ARG A 268 -6.81 3.92 14.46
N THR A 269 -6.41 5.16 14.21
CA THR A 269 -7.13 6.36 14.69
C THR A 269 -8.58 6.38 14.18
N CYS A 270 -8.82 6.07 12.91
CA CYS A 270 -10.16 5.93 12.34
C CYS A 270 -10.99 4.85 13.05
N ALA A 271 -10.41 3.66 13.30
CA ALA A 271 -11.09 2.59 14.02
C ALA A 271 -11.40 2.96 15.48
N VAL A 272 -10.49 3.65 16.17
CA VAL A 272 -10.70 4.15 17.54
C VAL A 272 -11.83 5.19 17.58
N ASN A 273 -11.81 6.18 16.67
CA ASN A 273 -12.84 7.21 16.61
C ASN A 273 -14.23 6.62 16.32
N PHE A 274 -14.33 5.73 15.33
CA PHE A 274 -15.58 5.03 15.02
C PHE A 274 -16.08 4.23 16.22
N ASN A 275 -15.18 3.46 16.87
CA ASN A 275 -15.56 2.62 18.00
C ASN A 275 -15.94 3.42 19.26
N ALA A 276 -15.42 4.64 19.41
CA ALA A 276 -15.80 5.55 20.49
C ALA A 276 -17.20 6.16 20.26
N ALA A 277 -17.61 6.35 19.00
CA ALA A 277 -18.92 6.87 18.64
C ALA A 277 -20.03 5.80 18.63
N TYR A 278 -19.72 4.60 18.11
CA TYR A 278 -20.72 3.57 17.77
C TYR A 278 -20.51 2.22 18.46
N GLY A 279 -19.55 2.11 19.39
CA GLY A 279 -19.22 0.86 20.08
C GLY A 279 -18.20 -0.02 19.33
N LYS A 280 -17.77 -1.13 19.93
CA LYS A 280 -16.63 -1.94 19.45
C LYS A 280 -16.96 -2.78 18.20
N VAL A 281 -16.92 -2.15 17.02
CA VAL A 281 -17.23 -2.76 15.72
C VAL A 281 -15.98 -3.05 14.90
N LEU A 282 -15.11 -2.05 14.72
CA LEU A 282 -13.94 -2.14 13.85
C LEU A 282 -12.71 -2.70 14.59
N ARG A 283 -12.00 -3.61 13.94
CA ARG A 283 -10.73 -4.19 14.44
C ARG A 283 -9.58 -3.21 14.18
N GLN A 284 -8.62 -3.11 15.10
CA GLN A 284 -7.40 -2.32 14.88
C GLN A 284 -6.29 -3.19 14.26
N PRO A 285 -5.69 -2.79 13.13
CA PRO A 285 -4.64 -3.57 12.46
C PRO A 285 -3.27 -3.42 13.12
N THR A 286 -2.48 -4.49 13.14
CA THR A 286 -1.05 -4.46 13.50
C THR A 286 -0.17 -4.23 12.27
N THR A 287 1.04 -3.70 12.48
CA THR A 287 2.03 -3.50 11.42
C THR A 287 2.88 -4.76 11.28
N ILE A 288 2.95 -5.35 10.08
CA ILE A 288 4.07 -6.25 9.75
C ILE A 288 5.18 -5.39 9.14
N ILE A 289 6.22 -5.10 9.92
CA ILE A 289 7.43 -4.47 9.38
C ILE A 289 8.14 -5.54 8.56
N SER A 290 7.96 -5.47 7.24
CA SER A 290 8.76 -6.29 6.32
C SER A 290 10.20 -5.77 6.36
N PRO A 291 11.22 -6.65 6.30
CA PRO A 291 12.61 -6.21 6.14
C PRO A 291 12.78 -5.62 4.74
N ALA A 292 12.42 -4.35 4.61
CA ALA A 292 12.27 -3.64 3.34
C ALA A 292 13.65 -3.29 2.79
N ARG A 293 14.28 -4.25 2.11
CA ARG A 293 15.61 -4.08 1.54
C ARG A 293 15.60 -2.96 0.50
N ARG A 294 16.38 -1.91 0.80
CA ARG A 294 16.33 -0.62 0.11
C ARG A 294 17.20 -0.66 -1.15
N VAL A 295 16.67 -1.25 -2.22
CA VAL A 295 17.35 -1.28 -3.52
C VAL A 295 17.54 0.13 -4.07
N MET A 296 18.78 0.46 -4.44
CA MET A 296 19.17 1.82 -4.84
C MET A 296 19.17 1.99 -6.38
N SER A 297 19.16 3.25 -6.82
CA SER A 297 19.21 3.61 -8.24
C SER A 297 20.57 3.26 -8.84
N LEU A 298 20.57 2.55 -9.98
CA LEU A 298 21.78 2.21 -10.73
C LEU A 298 22.55 3.45 -11.24
N ARG A 299 21.90 4.63 -11.28
CA ARG A 299 22.51 5.88 -11.76
C ARG A 299 22.80 6.88 -10.64
N GLN A 300 22.18 6.72 -9.47
CA GLN A 300 22.36 7.57 -8.29
C GLN A 300 22.32 6.68 -7.03
N PRO A 301 23.42 6.00 -6.66
CA PRO A 301 23.40 4.95 -5.63
C PRO A 301 23.01 5.38 -4.21
N HIS A 302 22.87 6.69 -3.94
CA HIS A 302 22.38 7.25 -2.67
C HIS A 302 20.85 7.44 -2.65
N LEU A 303 20.17 7.36 -3.80
CA LEU A 303 18.71 7.40 -3.91
C LEU A 303 18.11 5.99 -4.10
N LYS A 304 16.94 5.78 -3.50
CA LYS A 304 16.11 4.57 -3.70
C LYS A 304 15.69 4.46 -5.16
N MET A 305 15.67 3.25 -5.71
CA MET A 305 15.15 2.99 -7.06
C MET A 305 13.69 3.47 -7.15
N SER A 306 13.35 4.27 -8.16
CA SER A 306 12.01 4.87 -8.32
C SER A 306 11.50 4.82 -9.75
N LYS A 307 10.19 4.59 -9.92
CA LYS A 307 9.47 4.72 -11.19
C LYS A 307 9.50 6.15 -11.76
N SER A 308 9.54 7.18 -10.90
CA SER A 308 9.47 8.59 -11.31
C SER A 308 10.81 9.19 -11.77
N HIS A 309 11.92 8.45 -11.66
CA HIS A 309 13.23 8.94 -12.09
C HIS A 309 13.29 9.05 -13.63
N GLU A 310 13.78 10.18 -14.14
CA GLU A 310 13.77 10.50 -15.58
C GLU A 310 14.58 9.49 -16.42
N ASP A 311 15.84 9.22 -16.05
CA ASP A 311 16.67 8.21 -16.73
C ASP A 311 16.09 6.79 -16.47
N PRO A 312 15.60 6.07 -17.50
CA PRO A 312 15.06 4.72 -17.33
C PRO A 312 16.14 3.70 -16.95
N ARG A 313 17.43 4.00 -17.15
CA ARG A 313 18.55 3.15 -16.73
C ARG A 313 18.83 3.20 -15.23
N SER A 314 18.16 4.08 -14.49
CA SER A 314 18.17 4.08 -13.02
C SER A 314 17.55 2.83 -12.39
N ARG A 315 16.72 2.09 -13.15
CA ARG A 315 15.86 1.00 -12.66
C ARG A 315 15.79 -0.18 -13.61
N ILE A 316 15.72 -1.38 -13.04
CA ILE A 316 15.38 -2.62 -13.76
C ILE A 316 13.88 -2.86 -13.58
N ILE A 317 13.15 -3.02 -14.67
CA ILE A 317 11.74 -3.44 -14.70
C ILE A 317 11.70 -4.97 -14.74
N LEU A 318 10.72 -5.59 -14.07
CA LEU A 318 10.66 -7.06 -13.98
C LEU A 318 10.49 -7.77 -15.34
N THR A 319 10.07 -7.03 -16.36
CA THR A 319 9.88 -7.51 -17.74
C THR A 319 10.93 -6.96 -18.71
N ASP A 320 12.02 -6.35 -18.23
CA ASP A 320 13.15 -5.96 -19.07
C ASP A 320 13.72 -7.20 -19.81
N SER A 321 14.14 -7.03 -21.07
CA SER A 321 14.82 -8.10 -21.79
C SER A 321 16.23 -8.34 -21.24
N ALA A 322 16.85 -9.47 -21.57
CA ALA A 322 18.25 -9.74 -21.22
C ALA A 322 19.19 -8.61 -21.71
N ASN A 323 18.95 -8.10 -22.92
CA ASN A 323 19.70 -6.98 -23.50
C ASN A 323 19.52 -5.67 -22.71
N ASP A 324 18.29 -5.38 -22.26
CA ASP A 324 18.01 -4.19 -21.44
C ASP A 324 18.69 -4.28 -20.08
N ILE A 325 18.64 -5.44 -19.41
CA ILE A 325 19.28 -5.66 -18.11
C ILE A 325 20.80 -5.50 -18.25
N HIS A 326 21.44 -6.14 -19.24
CA HIS A 326 22.86 -5.94 -19.53
C HIS A 326 23.19 -4.46 -19.79
N ALA A 327 22.42 -3.77 -20.63
CA ALA A 327 22.68 -2.37 -20.97
C ALA A 327 22.58 -1.46 -19.74
N LYS A 328 21.61 -1.71 -18.84
CA LYS A 328 21.39 -0.95 -17.60
C LYS A 328 22.47 -1.23 -16.56
N ILE A 329 22.83 -2.49 -16.32
CA ILE A 329 23.89 -2.87 -15.38
C ILE A 329 25.27 -2.42 -15.87
N ARG A 330 25.57 -2.56 -17.16
CA ARG A 330 26.80 -2.02 -17.78
C ARG A 330 26.90 -0.51 -17.59
N ALA A 331 25.77 0.19 -17.67
CA ALA A 331 25.66 1.64 -17.42
C ALA A 331 25.51 2.02 -15.94
N ALA A 332 25.57 1.08 -14.99
CA ALA A 332 25.47 1.39 -13.56
C ALA A 332 26.68 2.22 -13.10
N VAL A 333 26.45 3.19 -12.23
CA VAL A 333 27.49 4.04 -11.63
C VAL A 333 28.22 3.26 -10.55
N THR A 334 29.53 3.19 -10.69
CA THR A 334 30.49 2.63 -9.73
C THR A 334 31.61 3.64 -9.52
N ASP A 335 32.43 3.44 -8.49
CA ASP A 335 33.66 4.19 -8.29
C ASP A 335 34.77 3.78 -9.28
N SER A 336 35.95 4.40 -9.11
CA SER A 336 37.17 4.15 -9.89
C SER A 336 38.23 3.37 -9.10
N ILE A 337 37.83 2.67 -8.03
CA ILE A 337 38.74 1.83 -7.23
C ILE A 337 38.83 0.45 -7.89
N GLU A 338 40.04 -0.09 -8.01
CA GLU A 338 40.25 -1.43 -8.58
C GLU A 338 39.70 -2.53 -7.67
N GLY A 339 39.34 -3.66 -8.28
CA GLY A 339 38.71 -4.79 -7.60
C GLY A 339 37.30 -4.53 -7.08
N VAL A 340 36.67 -5.59 -6.58
CA VAL A 340 35.32 -5.57 -6.01
C VAL A 340 35.40 -5.69 -4.50
N SER A 341 34.75 -4.79 -3.77
CA SER A 341 34.61 -4.89 -2.31
C SER A 341 33.25 -4.35 -1.86
N TYR A 342 32.73 -4.88 -0.76
CA TYR A 342 31.46 -4.48 -0.17
C TYR A 342 31.68 -3.43 0.92
N ASP A 343 31.37 -2.18 0.60
CA ASP A 343 31.30 -1.07 1.55
C ASP A 343 30.13 -0.15 1.12
N PRO A 344 28.95 -0.25 1.75
CA PRO A 344 27.80 0.59 1.40
C PRO A 344 28.00 2.09 1.65
N SER A 345 29.01 2.47 2.45
CA SER A 345 29.31 3.87 2.79
C SER A 345 30.28 4.49 1.77
N ALA A 346 31.43 3.84 1.53
CA ALA A 346 32.47 4.34 0.64
C ALA A 346 32.26 3.94 -0.84
N ARG A 347 31.68 2.75 -1.11
CA ARG A 347 31.47 2.19 -2.45
C ARG A 347 29.98 1.87 -2.74
N PRO A 348 29.02 2.80 -2.51
CA PRO A 348 27.59 2.50 -2.57
C PRO A 348 27.12 1.95 -3.92
N GLY A 349 27.76 2.34 -5.03
CA GLY A 349 27.45 1.81 -6.36
C GLY A 349 27.85 0.34 -6.55
N VAL A 350 29.00 -0.07 -6.01
CA VAL A 350 29.48 -1.46 -6.07
C VAL A 350 28.68 -2.32 -5.10
N SER A 351 28.46 -1.84 -3.87
CA SER A 351 27.68 -2.54 -2.85
C SER A 351 26.23 -2.81 -3.28
N ASN A 352 25.55 -1.84 -3.90
CA ASN A 352 24.22 -2.06 -4.47
C ASN A 352 24.20 -3.13 -5.57
N LEU A 353 25.28 -3.30 -6.35
CA LEU A 353 25.39 -4.38 -7.34
C LEU A 353 25.63 -5.76 -6.67
N ILE A 354 26.44 -5.80 -5.60
CA ILE A 354 26.66 -7.01 -4.78
C ILE A 354 25.35 -7.44 -4.11
N GLU A 355 24.60 -6.52 -3.52
CA GLU A 355 23.28 -6.78 -2.92
C GLU A 355 22.29 -7.33 -3.96
N LEU A 356 22.23 -6.73 -5.16
CA LEU A 356 21.39 -7.23 -6.25
C LEU A 356 21.77 -8.65 -6.72
N MET A 357 23.07 -8.97 -6.74
CA MET A 357 23.56 -10.30 -7.07
C MET A 357 23.22 -11.32 -5.96
N SER A 358 23.47 -10.99 -4.69
CA SER A 358 23.02 -11.80 -3.53
C SER A 358 21.53 -12.08 -3.63
N HIS A 359 20.73 -11.08 -4.00
CA HIS A 359 19.29 -11.22 -4.16
C HIS A 359 18.83 -12.14 -5.28
N SER A 360 19.54 -12.13 -6.40
CA SER A 360 19.27 -13.01 -7.54
C SER A 360 19.72 -14.46 -7.26
N LEU A 361 20.66 -14.65 -6.32
CA LEU A 361 21.06 -15.95 -5.77
C LEU A 361 20.24 -16.33 -4.52
N ASP A 362 18.99 -15.87 -4.45
CA ASP A 362 18.04 -16.02 -3.34
C ASP A 362 18.47 -15.49 -1.96
N GLY A 363 19.68 -14.98 -1.79
CA GLY A 363 20.32 -14.67 -0.51
C GLY A 363 21.09 -15.85 0.09
N LYS A 364 21.49 -16.84 -0.72
CA LYS A 364 22.29 -18.01 -0.30
C LYS A 364 23.72 -17.68 0.11
N HIS A 365 24.22 -16.53 -0.33
CA HIS A 365 25.57 -16.02 -0.04
C HIS A 365 25.49 -14.62 0.57
N SER A 366 26.36 -14.35 1.55
CA SER A 366 26.49 -13.02 2.13
C SER A 366 27.08 -12.01 1.12
N CYS A 367 26.90 -10.72 1.36
CA CYS A 367 27.48 -9.68 0.50
C CYS A 367 29.02 -9.71 0.59
N GLU A 368 29.54 -10.08 1.76
CA GLU A 368 30.95 -10.20 2.09
C GLU A 368 31.60 -11.41 1.37
N GLU A 369 30.95 -12.57 1.36
CA GLU A 369 31.36 -13.73 0.54
C GLU A 369 31.41 -13.37 -0.94
N LEU A 370 30.32 -12.78 -1.47
CA LEU A 370 30.23 -12.42 -2.89
C LEU A 370 31.22 -11.33 -3.30
N ALA A 371 31.62 -10.45 -2.37
CA ALA A 371 32.69 -9.49 -2.59
C ALA A 371 34.04 -10.21 -2.75
N THR A 372 34.34 -11.15 -1.86
CA THR A 372 35.57 -11.97 -1.89
C THR A 372 35.65 -12.79 -3.18
N ASP A 373 34.56 -13.47 -3.54
CA ASP A 373 34.40 -14.24 -4.79
C ASP A 373 34.56 -13.40 -6.07
N CYS A 374 34.46 -12.07 -5.97
CA CYS A 374 34.57 -11.14 -7.08
C CYS A 374 35.80 -10.22 -6.97
N GLU A 375 36.61 -10.32 -5.92
CA GLU A 375 37.64 -9.32 -5.57
C GLU A 375 38.61 -9.06 -6.74
N SER A 376 39.05 -10.14 -7.40
CA SER A 376 39.97 -10.12 -8.53
C SER A 376 39.33 -9.76 -9.89
N LEU A 377 38.01 -9.61 -9.96
CA LEU A 377 37.32 -9.28 -11.21
C LEU A 377 37.49 -7.81 -11.58
N SER A 378 37.72 -7.55 -12.86
CA SER A 378 37.55 -6.19 -13.39
C SER A 378 36.11 -5.71 -13.20
N MET A 379 35.91 -4.41 -12.96
CA MET A 379 34.58 -3.80 -12.79
C MET A 379 33.63 -4.08 -13.97
N ARG A 380 34.17 -4.36 -15.16
CA ARG A 380 33.40 -4.82 -16.33
C ARG A 380 32.92 -6.26 -16.16
N ALA A 381 33.83 -7.20 -15.89
CA ALA A 381 33.50 -8.62 -15.71
C ALA A 381 32.54 -8.83 -14.52
N PHE A 382 32.73 -8.06 -13.44
CA PHE A 382 31.79 -8.02 -12.32
C PHE A 382 30.38 -7.59 -12.76
N LYS A 383 30.25 -6.48 -13.51
CA LYS A 383 28.95 -6.03 -14.06
C LYS A 383 28.32 -7.02 -15.03
N GLU A 384 29.13 -7.74 -15.82
CA GLU A 384 28.66 -8.82 -16.68
C GLU A 384 28.06 -9.95 -15.83
N ARG A 385 28.79 -10.47 -14.81
CA ARG A 385 28.30 -11.48 -13.85
C ARG A 385 27.03 -11.06 -13.10
N VAL A 386 26.95 -9.81 -12.64
CA VAL A 386 25.75 -9.28 -11.95
C VAL A 386 24.55 -9.22 -12.89
N ALA A 387 24.75 -8.85 -14.16
CA ALA A 387 23.68 -8.87 -15.15
C ALA A 387 23.18 -10.30 -15.40
N ASP A 388 24.07 -11.27 -15.58
CA ASP A 388 23.72 -12.67 -15.82
C ASP A 388 22.84 -13.24 -14.70
N CYS A 389 23.23 -13.06 -13.43
CA CYS A 389 22.44 -13.50 -12.28
C CYS A 389 21.04 -12.86 -12.25
N ILE A 390 20.92 -11.55 -12.53
CA ILE A 390 19.62 -10.86 -12.56
C ILE A 390 18.76 -11.35 -13.73
N ILE A 391 19.37 -11.65 -14.88
CA ILE A 391 18.68 -12.17 -16.06
C ILE A 391 18.11 -13.56 -15.78
N GLU A 392 18.91 -14.46 -15.21
CA GLU A 392 18.49 -15.81 -14.80
C GLU A 392 17.33 -15.75 -13.80
N HIS A 393 17.45 -14.92 -12.75
CA HIS A 393 16.41 -14.76 -11.73
C HIS A 393 15.10 -14.18 -12.27
N LEU A 394 15.17 -13.20 -13.18
CA LEU A 394 13.97 -12.53 -13.73
C LEU A 394 13.37 -13.26 -14.94
N GLN A 395 14.10 -14.15 -15.61
CA GLN A 395 13.61 -14.89 -16.77
C GLN A 395 12.28 -15.62 -16.54
N PRO A 396 12.12 -16.50 -15.52
CA PRO A 396 10.85 -17.21 -15.31
C PRO A 396 9.69 -16.26 -14.95
N ILE A 397 9.97 -15.14 -14.26
CA ILE A 397 8.97 -14.12 -13.94
C ILE A 397 8.52 -13.39 -15.20
N ARG A 398 9.45 -13.03 -16.09
CA ARG A 398 9.16 -12.36 -17.37
C ARG A 398 8.38 -13.27 -18.32
N GLU A 399 8.78 -14.54 -18.44
CA GLU A 399 8.05 -15.54 -19.24
C GLU A 399 6.63 -15.71 -18.72
N LYS A 400 6.47 -16.00 -17.41
CA LYS A 400 5.15 -16.15 -16.79
C LYS A 400 4.27 -14.90 -16.92
N TYR A 401 4.86 -13.71 -16.88
CA TYR A 401 4.15 -12.45 -17.12
C TYR A 401 3.57 -12.39 -18.53
N HIS A 402 4.35 -12.73 -19.56
CA HIS A 402 3.88 -12.73 -20.94
C HIS A 402 2.84 -13.81 -21.19
N ASP A 403 2.98 -15.00 -20.60
CA ASP A 403 1.96 -16.06 -20.66
C ASP A 403 0.64 -15.58 -20.06
N VAL A 404 0.67 -15.09 -18.81
CA VAL A 404 -0.52 -14.66 -18.06
C VAL A 404 -1.20 -13.44 -18.72
N LEU A 405 -0.44 -12.52 -19.30
CA LEU A 405 -0.98 -11.32 -19.95
C LEU A 405 -1.76 -11.65 -21.23
N ASN A 406 -1.33 -12.69 -21.96
CA ASN A 406 -1.91 -13.12 -23.23
C ASN A 406 -2.89 -14.30 -23.11
N ALA A 407 -2.88 -15.03 -21.99
CA ALA A 407 -3.74 -16.19 -21.72
C ALA A 407 -5.22 -15.90 -21.99
N ASP A 408 -5.88 -16.79 -22.73
CA ASP A 408 -7.27 -16.72 -23.16
C ASP A 408 -7.66 -15.41 -23.89
N GLY A 409 -6.69 -14.77 -24.56
CA GLY A 409 -6.88 -13.46 -25.19
C GLY A 409 -6.92 -12.31 -24.18
N GLY A 410 -6.36 -12.52 -22.98
CA GLY A 410 -6.42 -11.62 -21.83
C GLY A 410 -7.64 -11.82 -20.92
N ARG A 411 -8.55 -12.77 -21.22
CA ARG A 411 -9.73 -13.05 -20.40
C ARG A 411 -9.38 -13.64 -19.03
N TYR A 412 -8.33 -14.47 -18.96
CA TYR A 412 -7.85 -15.09 -17.72
C TYR A 412 -7.64 -14.07 -16.58
N LEU A 413 -7.05 -12.91 -16.89
CA LEU A 413 -6.86 -11.81 -15.94
C LEU A 413 -8.18 -11.22 -15.43
N GLN A 414 -9.15 -11.05 -16.32
CA GLN A 414 -10.46 -10.51 -15.97
C GLN A 414 -11.23 -11.49 -15.08
N GLU A 415 -11.25 -12.78 -15.43
CA GLU A 415 -11.90 -13.82 -14.64
C GLU A 415 -11.25 -13.99 -13.26
N THR A 416 -9.91 -13.97 -13.20
CA THR A 416 -9.15 -14.01 -11.94
C THR A 416 -9.51 -12.83 -11.04
N ALA A 417 -9.52 -11.61 -11.59
CA ALA A 417 -9.90 -10.41 -10.84
C ALA A 417 -11.36 -10.44 -10.35
N LEU A 418 -12.28 -10.98 -11.15
CA LEU A 418 -13.70 -11.09 -10.78
C LEU A 418 -13.92 -12.13 -9.67
N LYS A 419 -13.25 -13.28 -9.73
CA LYS A 419 -13.26 -14.31 -8.67
C LYS A 419 -12.68 -13.77 -7.36
N GLY A 420 -11.53 -13.09 -7.41
CA GLY A 420 -10.94 -12.44 -6.24
C GLY A 420 -11.83 -11.33 -5.67
N ALA A 421 -12.44 -10.50 -6.53
CA ALA A 421 -13.37 -9.45 -6.10
C ALA A 421 -14.65 -9.99 -5.46
N GLU A 422 -15.15 -11.16 -5.90
CA GLU A 422 -16.30 -11.81 -5.26
C GLU A 422 -15.97 -12.30 -3.84
N ARG A 423 -14.85 -13.00 -3.66
CA ARG A 423 -14.35 -13.38 -2.32
C ARG A 423 -14.14 -12.15 -1.42
N ALA A 424 -13.57 -11.07 -1.98
CA ALA A 424 -13.36 -9.81 -1.27
C ALA A 424 -14.68 -9.10 -0.89
N ARG A 425 -15.71 -9.11 -1.78
CA ARG A 425 -17.06 -8.61 -1.47
C ARG A 425 -17.70 -9.38 -0.33
N GLN A 426 -17.66 -10.71 -0.36
CA GLN A 426 -18.23 -11.56 0.68
C GLN A 426 -17.57 -11.31 2.04
N ASN A 427 -16.23 -11.18 2.08
CA ASN A 427 -15.51 -10.81 3.28
C ASN A 427 -15.88 -9.39 3.77
N ALA A 428 -15.88 -8.40 2.89
CA ALA A 428 -16.21 -7.01 3.21
C ALA A 428 -17.65 -6.85 3.75
N ALA A 429 -18.60 -7.63 3.22
CA ALA A 429 -20.00 -7.61 3.64
C ALA A 429 -20.17 -7.90 5.14
N VAL A 430 -19.40 -8.84 5.71
CA VAL A 430 -19.48 -9.19 7.15
C VAL A 430 -19.15 -8.00 8.04
N THR A 431 -18.20 -7.17 7.65
CA THR A 431 -17.87 -5.93 8.36
C THR A 431 -18.92 -4.86 8.11
N MET A 432 -19.34 -4.70 6.85
CA MET A 432 -20.29 -3.65 6.47
C MET A 432 -21.68 -3.81 7.08
N THR A 433 -22.18 -5.04 7.26
CA THR A 433 -23.42 -5.29 8.01
C THR A 433 -23.33 -4.68 9.41
N ARG A 434 -22.28 -5.02 10.18
CA ARG A 434 -22.07 -4.50 11.55
C ARG A 434 -21.84 -3.01 11.60
N VAL A 435 -21.19 -2.45 10.58
CA VAL A 435 -20.99 -1.00 10.46
C VAL A 435 -22.32 -0.30 10.21
N ARG A 436 -23.15 -0.79 9.29
CA ARG A 436 -24.47 -0.22 8.98
C ARG A 436 -25.42 -0.29 10.17
N GLU A 437 -25.54 -1.45 10.81
CA GLU A 437 -26.30 -1.63 12.06
C GLU A 437 -25.87 -0.60 13.13
N ALA A 438 -24.56 -0.41 13.31
CA ALA A 438 -24.04 0.49 14.33
C ALA A 438 -24.23 1.98 14.02
N VAL A 439 -24.48 2.35 12.76
CA VAL A 439 -24.79 3.75 12.35
C VAL A 439 -26.27 3.96 11.97
N GLY A 440 -27.12 2.93 12.02
CA GLY A 440 -28.55 2.99 11.66
C GLY A 440 -28.80 3.11 10.15
N LEU A 441 -28.14 2.26 9.35
CA LEU A 441 -28.28 2.18 7.88
C LEU A 441 -28.61 0.75 7.40
N ASP A 442 -29.18 -0.07 8.27
CA ASP A 442 -29.61 -1.46 8.04
C ASP A 442 -30.96 -1.61 7.29
#